data_AF-A0A0N4VKP1-F1
#
_entry.id   AF-A0A0N4VKP1-F1
#
_cell.length_a   1.000
_cell.length_b   1.000
_cell.length_c   1.000
_cell.angle_alpha   90.00
_cell.angle_beta   90.00
_cell.angle_gamma   90.00
#
_symmetry.space_group_name_H-M   'P 1'
#
loop_
_entity.id
_entity.type
_entity.pdbx_description
1 polymer ?
#
loop_
_entity_poly.entity_id
_entity_poly.type
_entity_poly.pdbx_seq_one_letter_code
_entity_poly.pdbx_strand_id
1 'polypeptide(L)'
;MWDPHDQQNMTHEVVTQYYQDPEMLMGARRSARLGIPEPETVETLSEEDRRRFARLNVNPKTITWHRVLDTNDRFLHKIEVGRAETKKGEVREIGFDLIAASELMAILALTTSLSNMHERIRRIVVASDYEGKPITADDIGVTGAQTVLMKDAICPNLKQSFERTPVFVHADMWLHEHMATYYSKWRSAVYPYSVLWQTYYKPYILISRLETPPYDQRFVGFGLNKVSHMMILDALGFNFTVLPDVFIIHKPHSPSHKIIKYCSSPVYRKYLKALKGEFIRDLVCSKHMHYTEK
;
A
#
# COMPACT_ATOMS: atom_id res chain seq x y z
N MET A 1 8.84 4.05 -22.40
CA MET A 1 8.06 3.03 -23.13
C MET A 1 8.88 1.75 -23.02
N TRP A 2 8.27 0.66 -22.55
CA TRP A 2 8.91 -0.62 -22.24
C TRP A 2 9.58 -1.22 -23.49
N ASP A 3 10.80 -1.76 -23.35
CA ASP A 3 11.60 -2.31 -24.45
C ASP A 3 11.26 -3.81 -24.66
N PRO A 4 10.73 -4.19 -25.84
CA PRO A 4 10.45 -5.58 -26.18
C PRO A 4 11.70 -6.49 -26.19
N HIS A 5 12.92 -5.94 -26.34
CA HIS A 5 14.14 -6.74 -26.29
C HIS A 5 14.46 -7.28 -24.88
N ASP A 6 13.93 -6.66 -23.83
CA ASP A 6 14.01 -7.20 -22.47
C ASP A 6 13.27 -8.54 -22.34
N GLN A 7 12.28 -8.85 -23.21
CA GLN A 7 11.54 -10.12 -23.17
C GLN A 7 12.30 -11.31 -23.75
N GLN A 8 13.08 -11.12 -24.82
CA GLN A 8 13.70 -12.23 -25.54
C GLN A 8 14.91 -12.83 -24.81
N ASN A 9 15.56 -12.06 -23.94
CA ASN A 9 16.69 -12.55 -23.14
C ASN A 9 16.24 -13.25 -21.84
N MET A 10 14.95 -13.21 -21.49
CA MET A 10 14.44 -13.66 -20.18
C MET A 10 14.19 -15.18 -20.07
N THR A 11 15.20 -16.01 -20.36
CA THR A 11 15.21 -17.44 -19.99
C THR A 11 15.69 -17.64 -18.54
N HIS A 12 15.70 -18.88 -18.05
CA HIS A 12 16.32 -19.25 -16.76
C HIS A 12 17.77 -18.74 -16.65
N GLU A 13 18.46 -18.51 -17.78
CA GLU A 13 19.84 -18.02 -17.84
C GLU A 13 20.00 -16.55 -17.44
N VAL A 14 19.05 -15.65 -17.72
CA VAL A 14 19.16 -14.26 -17.25
C VAL A 14 18.97 -14.16 -15.75
N VAL A 15 18.09 -14.98 -15.16
CA VAL A 15 17.99 -15.12 -13.69
C VAL A 15 19.31 -15.63 -13.12
N THR A 16 19.96 -16.61 -13.76
CA THR A 16 21.30 -17.06 -13.37
C THR A 16 22.35 -15.97 -13.57
N GLN A 17 22.27 -15.15 -14.62
CA GLN A 17 23.17 -14.01 -14.83
C GLN A 17 23.02 -12.93 -13.75
N TYR A 18 21.82 -12.71 -13.23
CA TYR A 18 21.60 -11.86 -12.04
C TYR A 18 22.28 -12.41 -10.77
N TYR A 19 22.51 -13.73 -10.68
CA TYR A 19 23.33 -14.35 -9.62
C TYR A 19 24.82 -14.48 -9.99
N GLN A 20 25.21 -14.20 -11.24
CA GLN A 20 26.60 -14.23 -11.71
C GLN A 20 27.28 -12.86 -11.70
N ASP A 21 26.51 -11.77 -11.55
CA ASP A 21 27.07 -10.43 -11.32
C ASP A 21 27.75 -10.37 -9.93
N PRO A 22 29.07 -10.09 -9.85
CA PRO A 22 29.81 -10.03 -8.60
C PRO A 22 29.24 -9.01 -7.60
N GLU A 23 28.65 -7.90 -8.08
CA GLU A 23 27.98 -6.91 -7.21
C GLU A 23 26.63 -7.40 -6.69
N MET A 24 26.05 -8.43 -7.30
CA MET A 24 24.78 -9.06 -6.91
C MET A 24 24.98 -10.37 -6.13
N LEU A 25 26.23 -10.84 -5.95
CA LEU A 25 26.54 -11.97 -5.08
C LEU A 25 26.09 -11.65 -3.65
N MET A 26 25.29 -12.57 -3.08
CA MET A 26 24.77 -12.45 -1.72
C MET A 26 25.89 -12.10 -0.75
N GLY A 27 25.79 -10.91 -0.15
CA GLY A 27 26.70 -10.47 0.88
C GLY A 27 27.75 -9.45 0.47
N ALA A 28 28.16 -9.33 -0.81
CA ALA A 28 29.17 -8.33 -1.21
C ALA A 28 28.77 -6.90 -0.79
N ARG A 29 27.50 -6.54 -1.03
CA ARG A 29 26.91 -5.26 -0.62
C ARG A 29 26.74 -5.12 0.89
N ARG A 30 26.50 -6.23 1.57
CA ARG A 30 26.40 -6.26 3.04
C ARG A 30 27.78 -6.02 3.67
N SER A 31 28.82 -6.67 3.16
CA SER A 31 30.21 -6.42 3.55
C SER A 31 30.58 -4.97 3.35
N ALA A 32 30.31 -4.40 2.17
CA ALA A 32 30.56 -2.99 1.88
C ALA A 32 29.84 -2.05 2.87
N ARG A 33 28.56 -2.31 3.18
CA ARG A 33 27.77 -1.51 4.14
C ARG A 33 28.22 -1.68 5.59
N LEU A 34 28.74 -2.85 5.96
CA LEU A 34 29.30 -3.11 7.29
C LEU A 34 30.74 -2.62 7.44
N GLY A 35 31.37 -2.18 6.35
CA GLY A 35 32.78 -1.79 6.30
C GLY A 35 33.72 -2.99 6.45
N ILE A 36 33.27 -4.19 6.09
CA ILE A 36 34.07 -5.41 6.15
C ILE A 36 34.87 -5.50 4.84
N PRO A 37 36.21 -5.46 4.89
CA PRO A 37 37.03 -5.58 3.69
C PRO A 37 36.82 -6.93 3.01
N GLU A 38 36.96 -6.97 1.70
CA GLU A 38 36.90 -8.22 0.96
C GLU A 38 38.09 -9.10 1.37
N PRO A 39 37.85 -10.32 1.90
CA PRO A 39 38.92 -11.17 2.40
C PRO A 39 39.69 -11.82 1.24
N GLU A 40 41.02 -11.76 1.27
CA GLU A 40 41.86 -12.53 0.32
C GLU A 40 41.69 -14.05 0.51
N THR A 41 41.53 -14.51 1.76
CA THR A 41 41.19 -15.90 2.10
C THR A 41 40.23 -15.94 3.29
N VAL A 42 39.47 -17.03 3.47
CA VAL A 42 38.53 -17.17 4.60
C VAL A 42 39.21 -17.00 5.96
N GLU A 43 40.50 -17.32 6.03
CA GLU A 43 41.33 -17.31 7.25
C GLU A 43 41.73 -15.90 7.70
N THR A 44 41.72 -14.90 6.81
CA THR A 44 42.09 -13.51 7.15
C THR A 44 40.94 -12.70 7.77
N LEU A 45 39.71 -13.23 7.74
CA LEU A 45 38.53 -12.62 8.34
C LEU A 45 38.51 -12.79 9.86
N SER A 46 38.37 -11.68 10.60
CA SER A 46 38.24 -11.71 12.05
C SER A 46 36.96 -12.45 12.50
N GLU A 47 36.98 -13.07 13.68
CA GLU A 47 35.79 -13.72 14.26
C GLU A 47 34.63 -12.73 14.46
N GLU A 48 34.95 -11.47 14.75
CA GLU A 48 33.96 -10.41 14.89
C GLU A 48 33.28 -10.07 13.56
N ASP A 49 34.06 -9.92 12.49
CA ASP A 49 33.52 -9.62 11.15
C ASP A 49 32.72 -10.79 10.59
N ARG A 50 33.17 -12.03 10.80
CA ARG A 50 32.40 -13.25 10.47
C ARG A 50 31.03 -13.22 11.16
N ARG A 51 31.00 -12.88 12.44
CA ARG A 51 29.77 -12.80 13.22
C ARG A 51 28.86 -11.68 12.73
N ARG A 52 29.39 -10.49 12.48
CA ARG A 52 28.64 -9.31 11.99
C ARG A 52 28.06 -9.52 10.59
N PHE A 53 28.81 -10.20 9.73
CA PHE A 53 28.36 -10.56 8.39
C PHE A 53 27.25 -11.61 8.44
N ALA A 54 27.49 -12.76 9.10
CA ALA A 54 26.60 -13.92 9.06
C ALA A 54 25.34 -13.78 9.92
N ARG A 55 25.40 -13.03 11.03
CA ARG A 55 24.25 -12.82 11.91
C ARG A 55 23.65 -11.44 11.73
N LEU A 56 22.37 -11.43 11.38
CA LEU A 56 21.60 -10.19 11.26
C LEU A 56 21.22 -9.57 12.60
N ASN A 57 21.24 -10.34 13.70
CA ASN A 57 20.79 -9.91 15.03
C ASN A 57 19.44 -9.18 15.01
N VAL A 58 18.49 -9.68 14.21
CA VAL A 58 17.14 -9.12 14.07
C VAL A 58 16.50 -8.99 15.44
N ASN A 59 15.98 -7.80 15.76
CA ASN A 59 15.11 -7.62 16.91
C ASN A 59 13.68 -8.02 16.52
N PRO A 60 13.09 -9.09 17.09
CA PRO A 60 11.78 -9.57 16.68
C PRO A 60 10.65 -8.54 16.85
N LYS A 61 10.84 -7.56 17.75
CA LYS A 61 9.85 -6.51 18.04
C LYS A 61 9.82 -5.39 17.00
N THR A 62 10.85 -5.29 16.16
CA THR A 62 10.98 -4.25 15.13
C THR A 62 10.62 -4.77 13.73
N ILE A 63 10.15 -6.01 13.62
CA ILE A 63 9.70 -6.58 12.33
C ILE A 63 8.46 -5.80 11.89
N THR A 64 8.61 -5.00 10.85
CA THR A 64 7.54 -4.21 10.24
C THR A 64 6.79 -5.00 9.17
N TRP A 65 7.38 -6.10 8.69
CA TRP A 65 6.85 -6.87 7.58
C TRP A 65 5.68 -7.78 7.99
N HIS A 66 4.46 -7.37 7.66
CA HIS A 66 3.26 -8.18 7.79
C HIS A 66 3.17 -9.27 6.70
N ARG A 67 2.36 -10.29 6.96
CA ARG A 67 1.97 -11.25 5.92
C ARG A 67 0.83 -10.66 5.10
N VAL A 68 0.55 -11.24 3.94
CA VAL A 68 -0.55 -10.78 3.09
C VAL A 68 -1.46 -11.92 2.67
N LEU A 69 -2.75 -11.62 2.53
CA LEU A 69 -3.78 -12.52 2.03
C LEU A 69 -4.81 -11.70 1.25
N ASP A 70 -5.29 -12.20 0.11
CA ASP A 70 -6.33 -11.52 -0.68
C ASP A 70 -7.73 -11.94 -0.24
N THR A 71 -7.97 -11.82 1.06
CA THR A 71 -9.26 -12.14 1.67
C THR A 71 -9.59 -11.07 2.69
N ASN A 72 -10.84 -10.64 2.71
CA ASN A 72 -11.36 -9.72 3.72
C ASN A 72 -11.55 -10.43 5.07
N ASP A 73 -10.46 -10.71 5.79
CA ASP A 73 -10.48 -11.36 7.10
C ASP A 73 -9.91 -10.45 8.19
N ARG A 74 -10.82 -9.86 8.97
CA ARG A 74 -10.48 -8.92 10.03
C ARG A 74 -9.82 -9.57 11.25
N PHE A 75 -10.00 -10.88 11.44
CA PHE A 75 -9.43 -11.59 12.59
C PHE A 75 -7.92 -11.76 12.45
N LEU A 76 -7.39 -11.63 11.23
CA LEU A 76 -5.96 -11.74 10.96
C LEU A 76 -5.17 -10.44 11.19
N HIS A 77 -5.82 -9.33 11.56
CA HIS A 77 -5.14 -8.05 11.81
C HIS A 77 -4.11 -8.12 12.95
N LYS A 78 -4.36 -8.95 13.97
CA LYS A 78 -3.46 -9.16 15.09
C LYS A 78 -3.63 -10.58 15.59
N ILE A 79 -2.64 -11.40 15.29
CA ILE A 79 -2.60 -12.81 15.66
C ILE A 79 -1.26 -13.12 16.31
N GLU A 80 -1.22 -14.23 17.00
CA GLU A 80 0.00 -14.75 17.57
C GLU A 80 0.43 -16.01 16.82
N VAL A 81 1.71 -16.09 16.48
CA VAL A 81 2.30 -17.21 15.74
C VAL A 81 3.43 -17.86 16.51
N GLY A 82 3.82 -19.08 16.11
CA GLY A 82 4.94 -19.79 16.74
C GLY A 82 4.56 -20.63 17.96
N ARG A 83 3.26 -20.92 18.15
CA ARG A 83 2.74 -21.72 19.27
C ARG A 83 2.91 -23.24 19.14
N ALA A 84 3.38 -23.74 17.99
CA ALA A 84 3.61 -25.16 17.79
C ALA A 84 4.76 -25.67 18.68
N GLU A 85 4.62 -26.85 19.28
CA GLU A 85 5.61 -27.47 20.18
C GLU A 85 6.99 -27.67 19.52
N THR A 86 7.03 -27.80 18.19
CA THR A 86 8.27 -27.93 17.40
C THR A 86 9.05 -26.62 17.26
N LYS A 87 8.49 -25.48 17.66
CA LYS A 87 9.14 -24.17 17.60
C LYS A 87 9.76 -23.83 18.95
N LYS A 88 11.01 -23.35 18.93
CA LYS A 88 11.87 -23.04 20.10
C LYS A 88 11.38 -21.82 20.91
N GLY A 89 10.10 -21.76 21.28
CA GLY A 89 9.55 -20.68 22.10
C GLY A 89 9.51 -19.30 21.42
N GLU A 90 9.70 -19.23 20.10
CA GLU A 90 9.68 -17.98 19.32
C GLU A 90 8.24 -17.55 19.00
N VAL A 91 7.48 -17.26 20.06
CA VAL A 91 6.12 -16.73 19.95
C VAL A 91 6.19 -15.24 19.67
N ARG A 92 5.43 -14.78 18.66
CA ARG A 92 5.34 -13.35 18.34
C ARG A 92 3.97 -12.97 17.81
N GLU A 93 3.61 -11.72 18.05
CA GLU A 93 2.45 -11.09 17.45
C GLU A 93 2.77 -10.61 16.02
N ILE A 94 1.87 -10.88 15.08
CA ILE A 94 1.94 -10.37 13.70
C ILE A 94 0.54 -9.99 13.19
N GLY A 95 0.48 -9.30 12.05
CA GLY A 95 -0.74 -9.07 11.29
C GLY A 95 -0.68 -9.63 9.87
N PHE A 96 -1.85 -9.79 9.26
CA PHE A 96 -2.03 -9.91 7.82
C PHE A 96 -2.67 -8.64 7.26
N ASP A 97 -2.12 -8.18 6.14
CA ASP A 97 -2.70 -7.12 5.33
C ASP A 97 -3.33 -7.69 4.05
N LEU A 98 -4.18 -6.90 3.38
CA LEU A 98 -4.66 -7.23 2.04
C LEU A 98 -3.48 -7.23 1.04
N ILE A 99 -3.53 -8.07 0.01
CA ILE A 99 -2.42 -8.12 -0.99
C ILE A 99 -2.17 -6.75 -1.65
N ALA A 100 -3.24 -6.02 -1.98
CA ALA A 100 -3.12 -4.66 -2.51
C ALA A 100 -2.45 -3.67 -1.54
N ALA A 101 -2.38 -4.04 -0.25
CA ALA A 101 -1.63 -3.34 0.77
C ALA A 101 -0.16 -3.80 0.93
N SER A 102 0.36 -4.68 0.07
CA SER A 102 1.77 -5.04 0.10
C SER A 102 2.65 -3.91 -0.45
N GLU A 103 3.84 -3.71 0.13
CA GLU A 103 4.87 -2.85 -0.47
C GLU A 103 5.29 -3.36 -1.86
N LEU A 104 5.21 -4.68 -2.09
CA LEU A 104 5.47 -5.26 -3.41
C LEU A 104 4.48 -4.78 -4.47
N MET A 105 3.22 -4.55 -4.09
CA MET A 105 2.23 -4.01 -5.03
C MET A 105 2.53 -2.56 -5.38
N ALA A 106 3.04 -1.78 -4.43
CA ALA A 106 3.52 -0.42 -4.71
C ALA A 106 4.76 -0.44 -5.62
N ILE A 107 5.71 -1.35 -5.38
CA ILE A 107 6.87 -1.53 -6.24
C ILE A 107 6.45 -1.95 -7.65
N LEU A 108 5.51 -2.87 -7.79
CA LEU A 108 4.98 -3.31 -9.09
C LEU A 108 4.32 -2.15 -9.86
N ALA A 109 3.56 -1.30 -9.18
CA ALA A 109 2.89 -0.16 -9.81
C ALA A 109 3.85 0.99 -10.18
N LEU A 110 5.02 1.08 -9.53
CA LEU A 110 5.97 2.19 -9.67
C LEU A 110 7.25 1.82 -10.44
N THR A 111 7.44 0.53 -10.75
CA THR A 111 8.62 0.09 -11.47
C THR A 111 8.55 0.47 -12.95
N THR A 112 9.71 0.75 -13.54
CA THR A 112 9.85 1.07 -14.97
C THR A 112 10.47 -0.06 -15.79
N SER A 113 11.10 -1.04 -15.12
CA SER A 113 11.76 -2.20 -15.74
C SER A 113 11.96 -3.31 -14.70
N LEU A 114 12.35 -4.51 -15.14
CA LEU A 114 12.67 -5.61 -14.23
C LEU A 114 13.85 -5.26 -13.31
N SER A 115 14.90 -4.63 -13.87
CA SER A 115 16.05 -4.14 -13.10
C SER A 115 15.65 -3.07 -12.07
N ASN A 116 14.76 -2.13 -12.44
CA ASN A 116 14.23 -1.15 -11.48
C ASN A 116 13.40 -1.81 -10.38
N MET A 117 12.65 -2.86 -10.70
CA MET A 117 11.84 -3.62 -9.73
C MET A 117 12.75 -4.35 -8.74
N HIS A 118 13.77 -5.05 -9.26
CA HIS A 118 14.78 -5.73 -8.46
C HIS A 118 15.47 -4.78 -7.47
N GLU A 119 15.91 -3.62 -7.96
CA GLU A 119 16.57 -2.62 -7.13
C GLU A 119 15.66 -2.07 -6.01
N ARG A 120 14.37 -1.89 -6.30
CA ARG A 120 13.38 -1.47 -5.30
C ARG A 120 13.13 -2.57 -4.27
N ILE A 121 12.98 -3.83 -4.70
CA ILE A 121 12.80 -4.98 -3.80
C ILE A 121 13.98 -5.08 -2.83
N ARG A 122 15.22 -4.91 -3.32
CA ARG A 122 16.43 -4.99 -2.49
C ARG A 122 16.41 -4.01 -1.31
N ARG A 123 15.81 -2.82 -1.51
CA ARG A 123 15.81 -1.72 -0.54
C ARG A 123 14.71 -1.83 0.50
N ILE A 124 13.78 -2.78 0.36
CA ILE A 124 12.71 -3.02 1.34
C ILE A 124 13.34 -3.27 2.70
N VAL A 125 12.91 -2.52 3.72
CA VAL A 125 13.33 -2.74 5.11
C VAL A 125 12.31 -3.65 5.79
N VAL A 126 12.76 -4.80 6.27
CA VAL A 126 11.88 -5.83 6.87
C VAL A 126 11.86 -5.79 8.40
N ALA A 127 12.93 -5.28 9.01
CA ALA A 127 13.11 -5.16 10.45
C ALA A 127 14.29 -4.22 10.77
N SER A 128 14.55 -4.04 12.06
CA SER A 128 15.83 -3.51 12.55
C SER A 128 16.55 -4.53 13.42
N ASP A 129 17.87 -4.44 13.52
CA ASP A 129 18.64 -5.20 14.51
C ASP A 129 18.45 -4.64 15.94
N TYR A 130 19.09 -5.25 16.93
CA TYR A 130 19.08 -4.76 18.32
C TYR A 130 19.79 -3.42 18.52
N GLU A 131 20.62 -2.98 17.57
CA GLU A 131 21.30 -1.67 17.56
C GLU A 131 20.47 -0.60 16.83
N GLY A 132 19.32 -0.97 16.26
CA GLY A 132 18.42 -0.09 15.52
C GLY A 132 18.77 0.08 14.03
N LYS A 133 19.77 -0.63 13.50
CA LYS A 133 20.14 -0.57 12.09
C LYS A 133 19.11 -1.31 11.24
N PRO A 134 18.73 -0.77 10.07
CA PRO A 134 17.75 -1.40 9.19
C PRO A 134 18.31 -2.68 8.57
N ILE A 135 17.47 -3.70 8.53
CA ILE A 135 17.71 -4.99 7.86
C ILE A 135 16.83 -5.02 6.62
N THR A 136 17.44 -5.21 5.45
CA THR A 136 16.74 -5.17 4.16
C THR A 136 16.38 -6.56 3.64
N ALA A 137 15.55 -6.63 2.59
CA ALA A 137 15.29 -7.85 1.84
C ALA A 137 16.58 -8.46 1.25
N ASP A 138 17.55 -7.61 0.91
CA ASP A 138 18.87 -8.04 0.43
C ASP A 138 19.70 -8.70 1.53
N ASP A 139 19.60 -8.22 2.78
CA ASP A 139 20.30 -8.82 3.93
C ASP A 139 19.83 -10.24 4.25
N ILE A 140 18.57 -10.55 3.99
CA ILE A 140 18.00 -11.89 4.18
C ILE A 140 18.06 -12.75 2.90
N GLY A 141 18.59 -12.22 1.80
CA GLY A 141 18.84 -12.98 0.59
C GLY A 141 17.63 -13.32 -0.27
N VAL A 142 16.52 -12.57 -0.16
CA VAL A 142 15.26 -12.91 -0.86
C VAL A 142 15.02 -12.10 -2.13
N THR A 143 15.82 -11.06 -2.40
CA THR A 143 15.62 -10.12 -3.52
C THR A 143 15.46 -10.82 -4.87
N GLY A 144 16.40 -11.71 -5.22
CA GLY A 144 16.39 -12.41 -6.50
C GLY A 144 15.17 -13.33 -6.64
N ALA A 145 14.92 -14.17 -5.64
CA ALA A 145 13.75 -15.07 -5.63
C ALA A 145 12.43 -14.31 -5.77
N GLN A 146 12.29 -13.18 -5.08
CA GLN A 146 11.09 -12.35 -5.13
C GLN A 146 10.92 -11.67 -6.49
N THR A 147 12.02 -11.21 -7.10
CA THR A 147 12.00 -10.64 -8.46
C THR A 147 11.56 -11.68 -9.48
N VAL A 148 12.04 -12.93 -9.37
CA VAL A 148 11.63 -14.03 -10.24
C VAL A 148 10.14 -14.30 -10.12
N LEU A 149 9.59 -14.35 -8.91
CA LEU A 149 8.14 -14.54 -8.70
C LEU A 149 7.30 -13.41 -9.29
N MET A 150 7.85 -12.19 -9.38
CA MET A 150 7.17 -11.01 -9.92
C MET A 150 7.45 -10.77 -11.41
N LYS A 151 8.30 -11.58 -12.03
CA LYS A 151 8.77 -11.37 -13.42
C LYS A 151 7.62 -11.26 -14.41
N ASP A 152 6.65 -12.17 -14.36
CA ASP A 152 5.52 -12.13 -15.29
C ASP A 152 4.46 -11.11 -14.82
N ALA A 153 4.38 -10.90 -13.50
CA ALA A 153 3.45 -9.95 -12.91
C ALA A 153 3.72 -8.50 -13.34
N ILE A 154 4.95 -8.16 -13.76
CA ILE A 154 5.34 -6.84 -14.31
C ILE A 154 4.73 -6.56 -15.68
N CYS A 155 4.19 -7.57 -16.38
CA CYS A 155 3.61 -7.40 -17.70
C CYS A 155 2.15 -6.91 -17.60
N PRO A 156 1.76 -5.84 -18.34
CA PRO A 156 0.37 -5.42 -18.44
C PRO A 156 -0.53 -6.48 -19.07
N ASN A 157 -1.73 -6.69 -18.51
CA ASN A 157 -2.69 -7.61 -19.11
C ASN A 157 -3.50 -6.87 -20.17
N LEU A 158 -3.42 -7.32 -21.42
CA LEU A 158 -4.32 -6.84 -22.47
C LEU A 158 -5.69 -7.50 -22.31
N LYS A 159 -6.72 -6.68 -22.25
CA LYS A 159 -8.14 -7.05 -22.18
C LYS A 159 -8.91 -6.29 -23.25
N GLN A 160 -10.21 -6.53 -23.31
CA GLN A 160 -11.10 -5.93 -24.29
C GLN A 160 -12.36 -5.39 -23.59
N SER A 161 -12.83 -4.21 -23.99
CA SER A 161 -14.13 -3.67 -23.60
C SER A 161 -15.28 -4.41 -24.31
N PHE A 162 -16.52 -4.16 -23.87
CA PHE A 162 -17.70 -4.67 -24.57
C PHE A 162 -17.80 -4.16 -26.01
N GLU A 163 -17.34 -2.94 -26.27
CA GLU A 163 -17.28 -2.30 -27.59
C GLU A 163 -16.06 -2.72 -28.42
N ARG A 164 -15.36 -3.78 -27.99
CA ARG A 164 -14.17 -4.33 -28.65
C ARG A 164 -12.95 -3.42 -28.67
N THR A 165 -12.88 -2.44 -27.78
CA THR A 165 -11.69 -1.60 -27.60
C THR A 165 -10.66 -2.34 -26.76
N PRO A 166 -9.38 -2.42 -27.17
CA PRO A 166 -8.32 -2.98 -26.34
C PRO A 166 -8.07 -2.08 -25.12
N VAL A 167 -7.91 -2.70 -23.95
CA VAL A 167 -7.65 -2.02 -22.67
C VAL A 167 -6.54 -2.76 -21.93
N PHE A 168 -5.53 -2.04 -21.46
CA PHE A 168 -4.57 -2.61 -20.52
C PHE A 168 -5.11 -2.53 -19.09
N VAL A 169 -5.07 -3.65 -18.39
CA VAL A 169 -5.35 -3.75 -16.96
C VAL A 169 -4.08 -4.27 -16.29
N HIS A 170 -3.46 -3.43 -15.48
CA HIS A 170 -2.21 -3.75 -14.82
C HIS A 170 -2.15 -3.01 -13.50
N ALA A 171 -1.80 -3.74 -12.43
CA ALA A 171 -1.72 -3.27 -11.05
C ALA A 171 -2.87 -2.33 -10.65
N ASP A 172 -3.91 -2.87 -10.01
CA ASP A 172 -5.05 -2.04 -9.57
C ASP A 172 -4.62 -1.06 -8.48
N MET A 173 -4.81 0.24 -8.77
CA MET A 173 -4.91 1.30 -7.79
C MET A 173 -6.33 1.88 -7.84
N TRP A 174 -7.10 1.80 -6.75
CA TRP A 174 -8.52 2.19 -6.72
C TRP A 174 -8.70 3.70 -7.00
N LEU A 175 -9.12 4.05 -8.22
CA LEU A 175 -9.11 5.44 -8.73
C LEU A 175 -10.34 6.30 -8.35
N HIS A 176 -11.50 5.71 -8.04
CA HIS A 176 -12.78 6.45 -7.85
C HIS A 176 -12.87 7.29 -6.57
N GLU A 177 -12.24 6.88 -5.47
CA GLU A 177 -12.30 7.63 -4.19
C GLU A 177 -11.39 8.87 -4.17
N HIS A 178 -10.68 9.13 -5.26
CA HIS A 178 -9.60 10.10 -5.36
C HIS A 178 -9.68 11.00 -6.61
N MET A 179 -10.74 10.92 -7.42
CA MET A 179 -10.87 11.73 -8.65
C MET A 179 -10.82 13.24 -8.40
N ALA A 180 -11.43 13.71 -7.30
CA ALA A 180 -11.40 15.14 -6.96
C ALA A 180 -9.99 15.66 -6.65
N THR A 181 -9.07 14.80 -6.21
CA THR A 181 -7.65 15.15 -6.00
C THR A 181 -6.95 15.51 -7.32
N TYR A 182 -7.46 15.05 -8.46
CA TYR A 182 -6.91 15.28 -9.80
C TYR A 182 -5.41 14.89 -9.89
N TYR A 183 -5.15 13.58 -9.85
CA TYR A 183 -3.79 13.02 -9.74
C TYR A 183 -2.76 13.54 -10.75
N SER A 184 -3.17 13.81 -11.99
CA SER A 184 -2.27 14.34 -13.01
C SER A 184 -1.74 15.72 -12.64
N LYS A 185 -2.57 16.57 -12.01
CA LYS A 185 -2.17 17.87 -11.47
C LYS A 185 -1.41 17.71 -10.16
N TRP A 186 -1.90 16.85 -9.27
CA TRP A 186 -1.24 16.55 -8.00
C TRP A 186 0.23 16.16 -8.19
N ARG A 187 0.51 15.25 -9.13
CA ARG A 187 1.84 14.66 -9.35
C ARG A 187 2.92 15.70 -9.68
N SER A 188 2.54 16.83 -10.25
CA SER A 188 3.44 17.93 -10.62
C SER A 188 3.23 19.19 -9.79
N ALA A 189 2.29 19.19 -8.85
CA ALA A 189 2.00 20.34 -8.01
C ALA A 189 3.03 20.47 -6.89
N VAL A 190 3.60 21.65 -6.76
CA VAL A 190 4.52 22.02 -5.65
C VAL A 190 3.82 22.93 -4.64
N TYR A 191 2.66 23.48 -5.00
CA TYR A 191 1.87 24.36 -4.15
C TYR A 191 0.51 23.73 -3.85
N PRO A 192 -0.03 23.93 -2.64
CA PRO A 192 -1.39 23.55 -2.31
C PRO A 192 -2.40 24.07 -3.33
N TYR A 193 -3.42 23.27 -3.62
CA TYR A 193 -4.47 23.68 -4.54
C TYR A 193 -5.83 23.21 -4.06
N SER A 194 -6.84 24.04 -4.31
CA SER A 194 -8.21 23.73 -3.93
C SER A 194 -8.84 22.75 -4.91
N VAL A 195 -9.72 21.91 -4.36
CA VAL A 195 -10.54 20.96 -5.11
C VAL A 195 -11.99 21.13 -4.70
N LEU A 196 -12.90 20.90 -5.64
CA LEU A 196 -14.32 20.80 -5.32
C LEU A 196 -14.60 19.38 -4.83
N TRP A 197 -15.35 19.26 -3.75
CA TRP A 197 -15.83 17.95 -3.31
C TRP A 197 -16.67 17.32 -4.43
N GLN A 198 -16.46 16.02 -4.66
CA GLN A 198 -17.25 15.23 -5.62
C GLN A 198 -17.96 14.10 -4.90
N THR A 199 -19.08 13.65 -5.47
CA THR A 199 -19.85 12.55 -4.87
C THR A 199 -18.96 11.30 -4.74
N TYR A 200 -18.95 10.70 -3.54
CA TYR A 200 -18.10 9.56 -3.15
C TYR A 200 -16.61 9.86 -2.90
N TYR A 201 -16.18 11.12 -2.93
CA TYR A 201 -14.83 11.52 -2.54
C TYR A 201 -14.58 11.25 -1.04
N LYS A 202 -13.53 10.48 -0.73
CA LYS A 202 -13.17 10.06 0.64
C LYS A 202 -11.69 10.34 0.97
N PRO A 203 -11.27 11.61 0.98
CA PRO A 203 -9.91 11.96 1.36
C PRO A 203 -9.66 11.66 2.86
N TYR A 204 -8.39 11.47 3.21
CA TYR A 204 -7.95 11.76 4.57
C TYR A 204 -7.82 13.28 4.70
N ILE A 205 -8.43 13.86 5.74
CA ILE A 205 -8.41 15.30 5.97
C ILE A 205 -7.77 15.60 7.32
N LEU A 206 -7.07 16.74 7.38
CA LEU A 206 -6.66 17.38 8.62
C LEU A 206 -7.65 18.51 8.89
N ILE A 207 -8.35 18.45 10.01
CA ILE A 207 -9.35 19.44 10.39
C ILE A 207 -9.34 19.63 11.91
N SER A 208 -9.59 20.85 12.38
CA SER A 208 -9.64 21.16 13.80
C SER A 208 -10.74 20.36 14.49
N ARG A 209 -10.39 19.56 15.50
CA ARG A 209 -11.35 18.76 16.26
C ARG A 209 -12.44 19.61 16.92
N LEU A 210 -12.14 20.86 17.26
CA LEU A 210 -13.07 21.79 17.92
C LEU A 210 -14.14 22.33 16.97
N GLU A 211 -13.80 22.46 15.68
CA GLU A 211 -14.67 23.03 14.65
C GLU A 211 -15.34 21.94 13.79
N THR A 212 -14.97 20.68 14.01
CA THR A 212 -15.48 19.55 13.22
C THR A 212 -16.82 19.06 13.80
N PRO A 213 -17.92 19.14 13.04
CA PRO A 213 -19.18 18.54 13.47
C PRO A 213 -19.06 17.01 13.54
N PRO A 214 -19.83 16.34 14.40
CA PRO A 214 -19.86 14.88 14.43
C PRO A 214 -20.37 14.33 13.09
N TYR A 215 -19.83 13.20 12.66
CA TYR A 215 -20.36 12.48 11.51
C TYR A 215 -21.77 11.93 11.83
N ASP A 216 -22.60 11.80 10.80
CA ASP A 216 -23.96 11.28 10.98
C ASP A 216 -23.94 9.77 11.29
N GLN A 217 -24.41 9.43 12.49
CA GLN A 217 -24.38 8.05 13.01
C GLN A 217 -25.35 7.11 12.29
N ARG A 218 -26.34 7.64 11.55
CA ARG A 218 -27.28 6.83 10.74
C ARG A 218 -26.54 6.00 9.69
N PHE A 219 -25.34 6.41 9.29
CA PHE A 219 -24.54 5.72 8.28
C PHE A 219 -23.55 4.69 8.84
N VAL A 220 -23.43 4.51 10.17
CA VAL A 220 -22.46 3.58 10.80
C VAL A 220 -22.64 2.15 10.26
N GLY A 221 -21.54 1.59 9.72
CA GLY A 221 -21.52 0.22 9.22
C GLY A 221 -21.95 0.06 7.76
N PHE A 222 -22.36 1.16 7.10
CA PHE A 222 -22.90 1.15 5.73
C PHE A 222 -21.96 1.74 4.67
N GLY A 223 -20.71 2.04 5.03
CA GLY A 223 -19.70 2.55 4.10
C GLY A 223 -19.90 4.01 3.67
N LEU A 224 -20.91 4.70 4.22
CA LEU A 224 -21.22 6.10 3.96
C LEU A 224 -20.80 7.05 5.08
N ASN A 225 -20.24 6.56 6.20
CA ASN A 225 -19.86 7.40 7.34
C ASN A 225 -18.87 8.50 6.93
N LYS A 226 -17.81 8.13 6.19
CA LYS A 226 -16.83 9.11 5.69
C LYS A 226 -17.45 10.05 4.65
N VAL A 227 -18.28 9.52 3.74
CA VAL A 227 -18.90 10.32 2.67
C VAL A 227 -19.88 11.35 3.24
N SER A 228 -20.77 10.93 4.13
CA SER A 228 -21.72 11.83 4.82
C SER A 228 -21.00 12.89 5.63
N HIS A 229 -19.89 12.54 6.30
CA HIS A 229 -19.07 13.52 7.00
C HIS A 229 -18.46 14.56 6.04
N MET A 230 -17.91 14.14 4.89
CA MET A 230 -17.39 15.09 3.90
C MET A 230 -18.50 15.96 3.30
N MET A 231 -19.70 15.40 3.09
CA MET A 231 -20.88 16.16 2.64
C MET A 231 -21.33 17.21 3.64
N ILE A 232 -21.26 16.92 4.95
CA ILE A 232 -21.57 17.90 6.00
C ILE A 232 -20.57 19.07 5.92
N LEU A 233 -19.28 18.77 5.82
CA LEU A 233 -18.23 19.80 5.74
C LEU A 233 -18.39 20.68 4.50
N ASP A 234 -18.63 20.07 3.33
CA ASP A 234 -18.91 20.81 2.09
C ASP A 234 -20.17 21.69 2.23
N ALA A 235 -21.23 21.16 2.83
CA ALA A 235 -22.47 21.90 3.06
C ALA A 235 -22.30 23.08 4.03
N LEU A 236 -21.45 22.94 5.05
CA LEU A 236 -21.08 24.02 5.97
C LEU A 236 -20.13 25.06 5.36
N GLY A 237 -19.66 24.84 4.13
CA GLY A 237 -18.82 25.79 3.40
C GLY A 237 -17.32 25.64 3.66
N PHE A 238 -16.87 24.48 4.16
CA PHE A 238 -15.44 24.20 4.27
C PHE A 238 -14.81 24.07 2.88
N ASN A 239 -13.63 24.65 2.70
CA ASN A 239 -12.85 24.50 1.49
C ASN A 239 -11.92 23.28 1.59
N PHE A 240 -11.88 22.48 0.53
CA PHE A 240 -10.97 21.34 0.44
C PHE A 240 -9.70 21.75 -0.29
N THR A 241 -8.57 21.72 0.42
CA THR A 241 -7.25 22.01 -0.14
C THR A 241 -6.39 20.75 -0.13
N VAL A 242 -5.88 20.38 -1.30
CA VAL A 242 -4.90 19.31 -1.41
C VAL A 242 -3.53 19.88 -1.06
N LEU A 243 -2.86 19.22 -0.11
CA LEU A 243 -1.47 19.48 0.25
C LEU A 243 -0.60 18.46 -0.49
N PRO A 244 0.08 18.83 -1.59
CA PRO A 244 0.81 17.86 -2.42
C PRO A 244 1.99 17.23 -1.69
N ASP A 245 2.58 17.93 -0.71
CA ASP A 245 3.76 17.48 0.04
C ASP A 245 3.42 16.73 1.34
N VAL A 246 2.14 16.50 1.64
CA VAL A 246 1.69 15.84 2.88
C VAL A 246 0.96 14.54 2.52
N PHE A 247 1.47 13.38 2.94
CA PHE A 247 0.98 12.08 2.48
C PHE A 247 0.37 11.20 3.58
N ILE A 248 -0.81 10.63 3.26
CA ILE A 248 -1.31 9.34 3.79
C ILE A 248 -1.89 8.56 2.59
N ILE A 249 -1.42 7.33 2.35
CA ILE A 249 -1.86 6.48 1.22
C ILE A 249 -2.99 5.55 1.67
N HIS A 250 -4.16 5.62 1.02
CA HIS A 250 -5.22 4.60 1.12
C HIS A 250 -4.96 3.51 0.09
N LYS A 251 -4.91 2.25 0.52
CA LYS A 251 -4.65 1.13 -0.38
C LYS A 251 -5.93 0.63 -1.07
N PRO A 252 -5.85 0.24 -2.34
CA PRO A 252 -6.96 -0.32 -3.11
C PRO A 252 -7.52 -1.55 -2.40
N HIS A 253 -8.83 -1.68 -2.25
CA HIS A 253 -9.40 -2.88 -1.59
C HIS A 253 -10.72 -3.32 -2.23
N SER A 254 -10.85 -4.63 -2.48
CA SER A 254 -12.10 -5.23 -2.94
C SER A 254 -13.28 -4.82 -2.04
N PRO A 255 -14.49 -4.61 -2.60
CA PRO A 255 -15.65 -4.23 -1.79
C PRO A 255 -15.88 -5.26 -0.69
N SER A 256 -16.13 -4.83 0.55
CA SER A 256 -16.36 -5.79 1.64
C SER A 256 -17.54 -6.70 1.33
N HIS A 257 -17.48 -7.98 1.71
CA HIS A 257 -18.55 -8.96 1.48
C HIS A 257 -19.91 -8.48 2.01
N LYS A 258 -19.89 -7.71 3.11
CA LYS A 258 -21.06 -7.01 3.65
C LYS A 258 -21.57 -5.96 2.68
N ILE A 259 -20.71 -5.10 2.14
CA ILE A 259 -21.07 -4.13 1.08
C ILE A 259 -21.66 -4.84 -0.13
N ILE A 260 -21.12 -5.97 -0.58
CA ILE A 260 -21.67 -6.70 -1.74
C ILE A 260 -23.08 -7.20 -1.43
N LYS A 261 -23.30 -7.81 -0.26
CA LYS A 261 -24.62 -8.28 0.20
C LYS A 261 -25.66 -7.15 0.33
N TYR A 262 -25.23 -5.97 0.78
CA TYR A 262 -26.07 -4.78 0.91
C TYR A 262 -26.32 -4.07 -0.43
N CYS A 263 -25.28 -3.84 -1.22
CA CYS A 263 -25.33 -3.18 -2.51
C CYS A 263 -26.06 -4.02 -3.56
N SER A 264 -26.09 -5.35 -3.44
CA SER A 264 -26.83 -6.24 -4.35
C SER A 264 -28.32 -6.34 -4.02
N SER A 265 -28.73 -6.12 -2.76
CA SER A 265 -30.14 -6.18 -2.33
C SER A 265 -30.95 -4.98 -2.85
N PRO A 266 -31.97 -5.19 -3.71
CA PRO A 266 -32.79 -4.11 -4.24
C PRO A 266 -33.60 -3.39 -3.15
N VAL A 267 -34.08 -4.13 -2.15
CA VAL A 267 -34.83 -3.60 -1.01
C VAL A 267 -33.92 -2.69 -0.18
N TYR A 268 -32.72 -3.16 0.12
CA TYR A 268 -31.75 -2.39 0.90
C TYR A 268 -31.34 -1.09 0.19
N ARG A 269 -31.11 -1.13 -1.14
CA ARG A 269 -30.83 0.07 -1.94
C ARG A 269 -31.96 1.11 -1.88
N LYS A 270 -33.22 0.67 -1.84
CA LYS A 270 -34.38 1.59 -1.70
C LYS A 270 -34.37 2.30 -0.35
N TYR A 271 -34.16 1.57 0.75
CA TYR A 271 -34.06 2.16 2.08
C TYR A 271 -32.85 3.09 2.22
N LEU A 272 -31.69 2.69 1.70
CA LEU A 272 -30.49 3.54 1.72
C LEU A 272 -30.69 4.82 0.89
N LYS A 273 -31.40 4.73 -0.24
CA LYS A 273 -31.75 5.90 -1.07
C LYS A 273 -32.72 6.83 -0.34
N ALA A 274 -33.71 6.29 0.39
CA ALA A 274 -34.62 7.06 1.21
C ALA A 274 -33.89 7.78 2.35
N LEU A 275 -33.05 7.05 3.10
CA LEU A 275 -32.22 7.60 4.18
C LEU A 275 -31.25 8.68 3.69
N LYS A 276 -30.61 8.48 2.53
CA LYS A 276 -29.76 9.50 1.89
C LYS A 276 -30.59 10.73 1.50
N GLY A 277 -31.82 10.53 1.02
CA GLY A 277 -32.74 11.62 0.69
C GLY A 277 -33.17 12.42 1.92
N GLU A 278 -33.45 11.76 3.04
CA GLU A 278 -33.72 12.38 4.34
C GLU A 278 -32.51 13.19 4.80
N PHE A 279 -31.33 12.58 4.83
CA PHE A 279 -30.08 13.25 5.20
C PHE A 279 -29.81 14.52 4.38
N ILE A 280 -30.01 14.46 3.05
CA ILE A 280 -29.82 15.64 2.19
C ILE A 280 -30.87 16.72 2.50
N ARG A 281 -32.13 16.35 2.74
CA ARG A 281 -33.17 17.32 3.14
C ARG A 281 -32.84 17.98 4.48
N ASP A 282 -32.42 17.19 5.47
CA ASP A 282 -31.99 17.69 6.79
C ASP A 282 -30.83 18.69 6.65
N LEU A 283 -29.85 18.36 5.79
CA LEU A 283 -28.71 19.23 5.49
C LEU A 283 -29.13 20.56 4.86
N VAL A 284 -30.08 20.52 3.92
CA VAL A 284 -30.58 21.72 3.24
C VAL A 284 -31.39 22.59 4.21
N CYS A 285 -32.21 21.97 5.05
CA CYS A 285 -33.00 22.65 6.07
C CYS A 285 -32.12 23.26 7.18
N SER A 286 -31.07 22.57 7.64
CA SER A 286 -30.13 23.13 8.64
C SER A 286 -29.31 24.28 8.06
N LYS A 287 -28.95 24.21 6.78
CA LYS A 287 -28.28 25.31 6.06
C LYS A 287 -29.16 26.56 5.94
N HIS A 288 -30.49 26.40 5.87
CA HIS A 288 -31.44 27.53 5.93
C HIS A 288 -31.54 28.19 7.32
N MET A 289 -31.42 27.43 8.41
CA MET A 289 -31.38 28.02 9.77
C MET A 289 -30.11 28.86 10.00
N HIS A 290 -28.95 28.44 9.50
CA HIS A 290 -27.71 29.22 9.64
C HIS A 290 -27.64 30.49 8.77
N TYR A 291 -28.47 30.62 7.73
CA TYR A 291 -28.60 31.85 6.93
C TYR A 291 -29.63 32.84 7.50
N THR A 292 -30.47 32.43 8.44
CA THR A 292 -31.48 33.30 9.08
C THR A 292 -31.01 33.90 10.41
N GLU A 293 -29.88 33.43 10.96
CA GLU A 293 -29.26 33.94 12.20
C GLU A 293 -27.96 34.76 11.96
N LYS A 294 -27.72 35.24 10.74
CA LYS A 294 -26.67 36.24 10.44
C LYS A 294 -27.30 37.50 9.85
#